data_AF-A0A8T6DSJ5-F1
#
_entry.id   AF-A0A8T6DSJ5-F1
#
_cell.length_a   1.000
_cell.length_b   1.000
_cell.length_c   1.000
_cell.angle_alpha   90.00
_cell.angle_beta   90.00
_cell.angle_gamma   90.00
#
_symmetry.space_group_name_H-M   'P 1'
#
loop_
_entity.id
_entity.type
_entity.pdbx_description
1 polymer ?
#
loop_
_entity_poly.entity_id
_entity_poly.type
_entity_poly.pdbx_seq_one_letter_code
_entity_poly.pdbx_strand_id
1 'polypeptide(L)'
;MTYNPISPIDERKVVKRWWFQHIVHDVRHVVLLVNLFRCIQGKRRAWHCGAHTLVNSQETCFVSGLATARQMGADYPFDDPAAKRSFNYYGSIMYGWRFRKA
;
A
#
# COMPACT_ATOMS: atom_id res chain seq x y z
N MET A 1 21.10 -2.52 -13.59
CA MET A 1 20.87 -1.62 -12.44
C MET A 1 21.55 -2.24 -11.23
N THR A 2 22.29 -1.47 -10.47
CA THR A 2 23.03 -1.97 -9.29
C THR A 2 22.42 -1.35 -8.04
N TYR A 3 22.00 -2.19 -7.10
CA TYR A 3 21.47 -1.76 -5.82
C TYR A 3 22.56 -1.83 -4.74
N ASN A 4 22.68 -0.79 -3.93
CA ASN A 4 23.61 -0.71 -2.79
C ASN A 4 25.00 -1.30 -3.09
N PRO A 5 25.73 -0.78 -4.09
CA PRO A 5 27.03 -1.31 -4.49
C PRO A 5 28.02 -1.20 -3.33
N ILE A 6 28.67 -2.33 -2.99
CA ILE A 6 29.74 -2.38 -1.99
C ILE A 6 31.13 -2.13 -2.60
N SER A 7 31.25 -2.24 -3.93
CA SER A 7 32.46 -1.96 -4.68
C SER A 7 32.32 -0.62 -5.44
N PRO A 8 33.42 0.10 -5.68
CA PRO A 8 33.38 1.34 -6.45
C PRO A 8 32.76 1.15 -7.84
N ILE A 9 31.91 2.09 -8.27
CA ILE A 9 31.37 2.13 -9.62
C ILE A 9 32.16 3.16 -10.43
N ASP A 10 32.49 2.83 -11.68
CA ASP A 10 33.05 3.78 -12.63
C ASP A 10 32.03 4.89 -12.94
N GLU A 11 32.29 6.08 -12.39
CA GLU A 11 31.43 7.26 -12.47
C GLU A 11 31.09 7.66 -13.91
N ARG A 12 31.99 7.42 -14.86
CA ARG A 12 31.78 7.79 -16.28
C ARG A 12 30.68 6.96 -16.94
N LYS A 13 30.34 5.81 -16.37
CA LYS A 13 29.30 4.90 -16.88
C LYS A 13 27.95 5.11 -16.19
N VAL A 14 27.88 5.98 -15.18
CA VAL A 14 26.64 6.19 -14.42
C VAL A 14 25.75 7.20 -15.14
N VAL A 15 24.62 6.71 -15.65
CA VAL A 15 23.61 7.56 -16.30
C VAL A 15 22.73 8.28 -15.28
N LYS A 16 22.36 7.61 -14.19
CA LYS A 16 21.44 8.14 -13.17
C LYS A 16 21.60 7.41 -11.84
N ARG A 17 21.43 8.15 -10.74
CA ARG A 17 21.32 7.62 -9.38
C ARG A 17 19.99 8.02 -8.78
N TRP A 18 19.41 7.11 -8.00
CA TRP A 18 18.19 7.39 -7.27
C TRP A 18 18.23 6.71 -5.91
N TRP A 19 17.69 7.40 -4.92
CA TRP A 19 17.61 6.91 -3.55
C TRP A 19 16.15 6.63 -3.23
N PHE A 20 15.91 5.44 -2.69
CA PHE A 20 14.60 5.02 -2.22
C PHE A 20 14.77 4.46 -0.82
N GLN A 21 13.76 4.66 0.03
CA GLN A 21 13.67 4.02 1.32
C GLN A 21 12.67 2.87 1.22
N HIS A 22 13.12 1.65 1.53
CA HIS A 22 12.24 0.50 1.60
C HIS A 22 11.61 0.42 2.99
N ILE A 23 10.34 0.03 3.01
CA ILE A 23 9.62 -0.25 4.25
C ILE A 23 10.05 -1.64 4.71
N VAL A 24 10.46 -1.74 5.97
CA VAL A 24 10.79 -3.03 6.60
C VAL A 24 9.54 -3.54 7.31
N HIS A 25 9.00 -4.65 6.82
CA HIS A 25 7.87 -5.35 7.44
C HIS A 25 8.40 -6.33 8.48
N ASP A 26 8.76 -5.82 9.65
CA ASP A 26 8.97 -6.68 10.82
C ASP A 26 7.63 -7.25 11.32
N VAL A 27 7.67 -8.34 12.09
CA VAL A 27 6.48 -9.01 12.65
C VAL A 27 5.60 -8.02 13.40
N ARG A 28 6.22 -7.10 14.16
CA ARG A 28 5.51 -6.02 14.85
C ARG A 28 4.73 -5.11 13.89
N HIS A 29 5.33 -4.76 12.76
CA HIS A 29 4.70 -3.91 11.75
C HIS A 29 3.44 -4.58 11.17
N VAL A 30 3.56 -5.85 10.79
CA VAL A 30 2.46 -6.59 10.16
C VAL A 30 1.35 -6.89 11.16
N VAL A 31 1.68 -7.35 12.37
CA VAL A 31 0.67 -7.80 13.34
C VAL A 31 0.01 -6.64 14.06
N LEU A 32 0.75 -5.60 14.47
CA LEU A 32 0.17 -4.47 15.21
C LEU A 32 -0.25 -3.35 14.27
N LEU A 33 0.68 -2.85 13.45
CA LEU A 33 0.53 -1.59 12.74
C LEU A 33 -0.55 -1.66 11.64
N VAL A 34 -0.56 -2.73 10.83
CA VAL A 34 -1.60 -2.96 9.82
C VAL A 34 -2.99 -3.06 10.46
N ASN A 35 -3.11 -3.75 11.61
CA ASN A 35 -4.38 -3.88 12.32
C ASN A 35 -4.82 -2.58 12.98
N LEU A 36 -3.91 -1.70 13.40
CA LEU A 36 -4.24 -0.40 13.99
C LEU A 36 -4.83 0.59 12.99
N PHE A 37 -4.48 0.48 11.70
CA PHE A 37 -5.01 1.38 10.67
C PHE A 37 -6.55 1.38 10.64
N ARG A 38 -7.21 0.22 10.82
CA ARG A 38 -8.68 0.14 10.85
C ARG A 38 -9.32 1.03 11.92
N CYS A 39 -8.60 1.31 13.00
CA CYS A 39 -9.08 2.10 14.13
C CYS A 39 -8.93 3.62 13.92
N ILE A 40 -8.07 4.05 12.98
CA ILE A 40 -7.79 5.48 12.73
C ILE A 40 -8.39 5.97 11.40
N GLN A 41 -8.68 5.06 10.46
CA GLN A 41 -9.28 5.38 9.18
C GLN A 41 -10.58 6.20 9.30
N GLY A 42 -10.64 7.36 8.65
CA GLY A 42 -11.79 8.27 8.65
C GLY A 42 -11.95 9.13 9.90
N LYS A 43 -11.10 8.96 10.93
CA LYS A 43 -11.11 9.85 12.10
C LYS A 43 -10.58 11.22 11.72
N ARG A 44 -11.23 12.27 12.22
CA ARG A 44 -10.88 13.67 11.92
C ARG A 44 -10.78 13.97 10.41
N ARG A 45 -11.59 13.30 9.60
CA ARG A 45 -11.59 13.45 8.13
C ARG A 45 -10.22 13.15 7.50
N ALA A 46 -9.46 12.21 8.08
CA ALA A 46 -8.20 11.72 7.52
C ALA A 46 -8.33 10.26 7.11
N TRP A 47 -7.74 9.92 5.96
CA TRP A 47 -7.65 8.56 5.44
C TRP A 47 -6.21 8.27 5.06
N HIS A 48 -5.80 7.03 5.25
CA HIS A 48 -4.42 6.60 5.03
C HIS A 48 -4.38 5.48 3.98
N CYS A 49 -3.47 5.58 3.02
CA CYS A 49 -3.21 4.55 2.02
C CYS A 49 -1.71 4.50 1.70
N GLY A 50 -1.30 3.45 0.99
CA GLY A 50 0.05 3.28 0.47
C GLY A 50 0.76 2.05 1.05
N ALA A 51 2.05 1.94 0.76
CA ALA A 51 2.84 0.75 1.09
C ALA A 51 3.04 0.51 2.61
N HIS A 52 2.70 1.50 3.46
CA HIS A 52 2.74 1.37 4.93
C HIS A 52 1.43 0.82 5.54
N THR A 53 0.32 0.83 4.80
CA THR A 53 -0.99 0.43 5.34
C THR A 53 -1.26 -1.06 5.15
N LEU A 54 -0.51 -1.72 4.28
CA LEU A 54 -0.59 -3.15 3.96
C LEU A 54 0.82 -3.74 3.80
N VAL A 55 0.90 -5.04 3.47
CA VAL A 55 2.16 -5.68 3.07
C VAL A 55 2.68 -5.03 1.80
N ASN A 56 3.98 -4.72 1.74
CA ASN A 56 4.58 -3.98 0.64
C ASN A 56 4.46 -4.75 -0.70
N SER A 57 3.69 -4.18 -1.62
CA SER A 57 3.64 -4.53 -3.03
C SER A 57 3.11 -3.32 -3.80
N GLN A 58 3.44 -3.23 -5.08
CA GLN A 58 2.84 -2.22 -5.96
C GLN A 58 1.31 -2.39 -6.02
N GLU A 59 0.85 -3.64 -6.03
CA GLU A 59 -0.58 -3.98 -6.06
C GLU A 59 -1.31 -3.51 -4.80
N THR A 60 -0.78 -3.81 -3.62
CA THR A 60 -1.40 -3.42 -2.35
C THR A 60 -1.40 -1.90 -2.16
N CYS A 61 -0.34 -1.22 -2.61
CA CYS A 61 -0.29 0.24 -2.64
C CYS A 61 -1.42 0.81 -3.52
N PHE A 62 -1.57 0.31 -4.74
CA PHE A 62 -2.62 0.74 -5.65
C PHE A 62 -4.03 0.45 -5.11
N VAL A 63 -4.27 -0.78 -4.66
CA VAL A 63 -5.56 -1.21 -4.06
C VAL A 63 -5.91 -0.38 -2.82
N SER A 64 -4.93 -0.03 -1.98
CA SER A 64 -5.18 0.81 -0.80
C SER A 64 -5.65 2.23 -1.17
N GLY A 65 -5.15 2.79 -2.27
CA GLY A 65 -5.61 4.07 -2.82
C GLY A 65 -7.06 3.99 -3.29
N LEU A 66 -7.39 2.94 -4.07
CA LEU A 66 -8.76 2.68 -4.51
C LEU A 66 -9.71 2.45 -3.34
N ALA A 67 -9.27 1.70 -2.32
CA ALA A 67 -10.08 1.43 -1.14
C ALA A 67 -10.38 2.72 -0.38
N THR A 68 -9.43 3.65 -0.31
CA THR A 68 -9.63 4.97 0.28
C THR A 68 -10.61 5.81 -0.53
N ALA A 69 -10.45 5.85 -1.85
CA ALA A 69 -11.38 6.55 -2.74
C ALA A 69 -12.82 5.99 -2.61
N ARG A 70 -12.97 4.67 -2.51
CA ARG A 70 -14.25 4.00 -2.29
C ARG A 70 -14.90 4.40 -0.97
N GLN A 71 -14.11 4.52 0.10
CA GLN A 71 -14.62 5.00 1.40
C GLN A 71 -15.02 6.47 1.37
N MET A 72 -14.43 7.26 0.48
CA MET A 72 -14.84 8.64 0.22
C MET A 72 -16.05 8.79 -0.73
N GLY A 73 -16.55 7.69 -1.29
CA GLY A 73 -17.76 7.68 -2.12
C GLY A 73 -17.54 7.40 -3.60
N ALA A 74 -16.31 7.18 -4.05
CA ALA A 74 -16.06 6.78 -5.44
C ALA A 74 -16.57 5.35 -5.72
N ASP A 75 -16.86 5.08 -6.99
CA ASP A 75 -17.15 3.73 -7.47
C ASP A 75 -15.87 2.96 -7.81
N TYR A 76 -15.93 1.64 -7.64
CA TYR A 76 -14.82 0.78 -8.02
C TYR A 76 -14.79 0.63 -9.54
N PRO A 77 -13.67 0.92 -10.22
CA PRO A 77 -13.67 1.12 -11.66
C PRO A 77 -13.54 -0.18 -12.48
N PHE A 78 -13.31 -1.33 -11.85
CA PHE A 78 -13.03 -2.58 -12.56
C PHE A 78 -14.15 -3.61 -12.38
N ASP A 79 -14.53 -4.26 -13.48
CA ASP A 79 -15.57 -5.31 -13.46
C ASP A 79 -15.02 -6.73 -13.27
N ASP A 80 -13.69 -6.90 -13.41
CA ASP A 80 -13.04 -8.20 -13.30
C ASP A 80 -13.27 -8.88 -11.92
N PRO A 81 -13.75 -10.14 -11.88
CA PRO A 81 -14.04 -10.83 -10.62
C PRO A 81 -12.83 -11.04 -9.71
N ALA A 82 -11.64 -11.27 -10.28
CA ALA A 82 -10.42 -11.51 -9.50
C ALA A 82 -9.91 -10.20 -8.89
N ALA A 83 -9.99 -9.10 -9.64
CA ALA A 83 -9.70 -7.75 -9.17
C ALA A 83 -10.65 -7.36 -8.03
N LYS A 84 -11.97 -7.55 -8.21
CA LYS A 84 -12.96 -7.29 -7.14
C LYS A 84 -12.69 -8.11 -5.88
N ARG A 85 -12.30 -9.39 -6.04
CA ARG A 85 -11.98 -10.27 -4.90
C ARG A 85 -10.76 -9.75 -4.14
N SER A 86 -9.70 -9.38 -4.84
CA SER A 86 -8.47 -8.84 -4.25
C SER A 86 -8.73 -7.50 -3.57
N PHE A 87 -9.47 -6.60 -4.23
CA PHE A 87 -9.91 -5.32 -3.68
C PHE A 87 -10.73 -5.51 -2.39
N ASN A 88 -11.72 -6.38 -2.42
CA ASN A 88 -12.58 -6.66 -1.27
C ASN A 88 -11.80 -7.31 -0.12
N TYR A 89 -10.81 -8.16 -0.41
CA TYR A 89 -9.95 -8.78 0.59
C TYR A 89 -9.06 -7.75 1.30
N TYR A 90 -8.25 -7.01 0.55
CA TYR A 90 -7.32 -6.03 1.12
C TYR A 90 -8.02 -4.83 1.76
N GLY A 91 -9.11 -4.35 1.14
CA GLY A 91 -9.94 -3.30 1.72
C GLY A 91 -10.57 -3.70 3.06
N SER A 92 -11.00 -4.97 3.19
CA SER A 92 -11.53 -5.50 4.45
C SER A 92 -10.45 -5.62 5.53
N ILE A 93 -9.18 -5.90 5.18
CA ILE A 93 -8.08 -5.87 6.14
C ILE A 93 -7.87 -4.44 6.67
N MET A 94 -7.89 -3.46 5.77
CA MET A 94 -7.55 -2.07 6.07
C MET A 94 -8.66 -1.30 6.81
N TYR A 95 -9.93 -1.55 6.50
CA TYR A 95 -11.09 -0.86 7.09
C TYR A 95 -11.95 -1.76 7.99
N GLY A 96 -11.65 -3.06 8.06
CA GLY A 96 -12.48 -4.02 8.80
C GLY A 96 -13.89 -4.13 8.22
N TRP A 97 -14.86 -4.36 9.11
CA TRP A 97 -16.28 -4.48 8.77
C TRP A 97 -16.90 -3.21 8.18
N ARG A 98 -16.23 -2.05 8.29
CA ARG A 98 -16.67 -0.76 7.76
C ARG A 98 -16.33 -0.56 6.29
N PHE A 99 -15.67 -1.52 5.65
CA PHE A 99 -15.26 -1.41 4.26
C PHE A 99 -16.46 -1.49 3.30
N ARG A 100 -16.59 -0.50 2.41
CA ARG A 100 -17.56 -0.53 1.32
C ARG A 100 -17.02 -1.36 0.16
N LYS A 101 -17.55 -2.58 0.01
CA LYS A 101 -17.16 -3.49 -1.08
C LYS A 101 -17.53 -2.94 -2.46
N ALA A 102 -16.79 -3.42 -3.45
CA ALA A 102 -17.11 -3.27 -4.87
C ALA A 102 -18.17 -4.28 -5.29
#